data_AF-A0A258F2V7-F1
#
_entry.id   AF-A0A258F2V7-F1
#
_cell.length_a   1.000
_cell.length_b   1.000
_cell.length_c   1.000
_cell.angle_alpha   90.00
_cell.angle_beta   90.00
_cell.angle_gamma   90.00
#
_symmetry.space_group_name_H-M   'P 1'
#
loop_
_entity.id
_entity.type
_entity.pdbx_description
1 polymer ?
#
loop_
_entity_poly.entity_id
_entity_poly.type
_entity_poly.pdbx_seq_one_letter_code
_entity_poly.pdbx_strand_id
1 'polypeptide(L)' 'DNVTTEGATFKNLSSLKDIAIGSGFGLRYDFSFFVFRFDVGFKTYDPSYPSGDRWFKDYNFGNAVYNIGINYPF' A
#
# COMPACT_ATOMS: atom_id res chain seq x y z
N ASP A 1 8.37 10.66 28.28
CA ASP A 1 9.30 9.63 27.75
C ASP A 1 9.67 9.99 26.33
N ASN A 2 10.95 10.29 26.06
CA ASN A 2 11.43 10.63 24.72
C ASN A 2 12.21 9.41 24.21
N VAL A 3 11.61 8.65 23.29
CA VAL A 3 12.19 7.41 22.79
C VAL A 3 13.22 7.74 21.70
N THR A 4 14.50 7.80 22.05
CA THR A 4 15.61 8.03 21.11
C THR A 4 15.97 6.75 20.34
N THR A 5 15.00 6.15 19.64
CA THR A 5 15.30 5.00 18.77
C THR A 5 15.95 5.52 17.50
N GLU A 6 17.28 5.53 17.46
CA GLU A 6 18.06 6.06 16.35
C GLU A 6 17.71 5.48 14.98
N GLY A 7 17.15 4.27 14.92
CA GLY A 7 16.70 3.61 13.69
C GLY A 7 15.34 4.07 13.15
N ALA A 8 14.55 4.81 13.93
CA ALA A 8 13.24 5.33 13.52
C ALA A 8 13.30 6.78 13.01
N THR A 9 14.50 7.38 12.98
CA THR A 9 14.71 8.75 12.52
C THR A 9 15.09 8.76 11.05
N PHE A 10 14.41 9.61 10.26
CA PHE A 10 14.83 9.89 8.88
C PHE A 10 16.18 10.63 8.91
N LYS A 11 17.27 9.96 8.53
CA LYS A 11 18.63 10.51 8.62
C LYS A 11 19.13 11.03 7.28
N ASN A 12 18.79 10.36 6.17
CA ASN A 12 19.24 10.71 4.82
C ASN A 12 18.43 9.94 3.75
N LEU A 13 18.79 10.10 2.47
CA LEU A 13 18.14 9.39 1.35
C LEU A 13 18.15 7.87 1.48
N SER A 14 19.10 7.27 2.23
CA SER A 14 19.09 5.82 2.47
C SER A 14 17.91 5.38 3.33
N SER A 15 17.34 6.25 4.18
CA SER A 15 16.14 5.97 4.96
C SER A 15 14.90 5.73 4.08
N LEU A 16 14.92 6.15 2.80
CA LEU A 16 13.84 5.84 1.87
C LEU A 16 13.74 4.34 1.56
N LYS A 17 14.81 3.55 1.82
CA LYS A 17 14.81 2.09 1.65
C LYS A 17 13.98 1.37 2.72
N ASP A 18 13.54 2.07 3.75
CA ASP A 18 12.71 1.50 4.82
C ASP A 18 11.21 1.80 4.61
N ILE A 19 10.86 2.44 3.48
CA ILE A 19 9.47 2.76 3.11
C ILE A 19 8.89 1.62 2.27
N ALA A 20 7.71 1.12 2.64
CA ALA A 20 6.94 0.20 1.80
C ALA A 20 6.28 0.95 0.64
N ILE A 21 6.32 0.38 -0.57
CA ILE A 21 5.71 0.96 -1.76
C ILE A 21 4.65 0.00 -2.28
N GLY A 22 3.43 0.50 -2.45
CA GLY A 22 2.34 -0.20 -3.10
C GLY A 22 2.06 0.36 -4.49
N SER A 23 1.55 -0.49 -5.38
CA SER A 23 0.90 -0.06 -6.62
C SER A 23 -0.44 -0.76 -6.75
N GLY A 24 -1.35 -0.23 -7.55
CA GLY A 24 -2.68 -0.81 -7.67
C GLY A 24 -3.50 -0.12 -8.74
N PHE A 25 -4.68 -0.67 -8.99
CA PHE A 25 -5.65 -0.06 -9.88
C PHE A 25 -7.05 -0.15 -9.27
N GLY A 26 -7.88 0.80 -9.66
CA GLY A 26 -9.24 0.95 -9.16
C GLY A 26 -10.23 1.04 -10.30
N LEU A 27 -11.40 0.46 -10.09
CA LEU A 27 -12.58 0.63 -10.90
C LEU A 27 -13.60 1.44 -10.10
N ARG A 28 -14.10 2.50 -10.73
CA ARG A 28 -15.19 3.31 -10.19
C ARG A 28 -16.31 3.37 -11.20
N TYR A 29 -17.51 3.01 -10.77
CA TYR A 29 -18.72 3.09 -11.58
C TYR A 29 -19.76 3.93 -10.85
N ASP A 30 -20.39 4.85 -11.59
CA ASP A 30 -21.38 5.79 -11.08
C ASP A 30 -22.78 5.36 -11.53
N PHE A 31 -23.57 4.80 -10.61
CA PHE A 31 -24.99 4.52 -10.85
C PHE A 31 -25.83 5.74 -10.45
N SER A 32 -27.04 5.86 -10.99
CA SER A 32 -27.94 6.97 -10.69
C SER A 32 -28.28 7.13 -9.20
N PHE A 33 -28.08 6.10 -8.39
CA PHE A 33 -28.46 6.05 -6.98
C PHE A 33 -27.31 5.64 -6.04
N PHE A 34 -26.13 5.23 -6.51
CA PHE A 34 -24.95 5.01 -5.67
C PHE A 34 -23.66 4.92 -6.50
N VAL A 35 -22.52 5.16 -5.86
CA VAL A 35 -21.21 4.94 -6.49
C VAL A 35 -20.65 3.59 -6.03
N PHE A 36 -20.26 2.76 -6.99
CA PHE A 36 -19.52 1.53 -6.75
C PHE A 36 -18.02 1.74 -6.95
N ARG A 37 -17.23 1.20 -6.03
CA ARG A 37 -15.76 1.20 -6.10
C ARG A 37 -15.22 -0.18 -5.83
N PHE A 38 -14.29 -0.59 -6.68
CA PHE A 38 -13.47 -1.78 -6.49
C PHE A 38 -12.01 -1.39 -6.70
N ASP A 39 -11.21 -1.46 -5.64
CA ASP A 39 -9.80 -1.11 -5.66
C ASP A 39 -8.95 -2.35 -5.31
N VAL A 40 -7.91 -2.62 -6.09
CA VAL A 40 -6.93 -3.69 -5.81
C VAL A 40 -5.53 -3.10 -5.68
N GLY A 41 -4.86 -3.42 -4.57
CA GLY A 41 -3.51 -2.99 -4.25
C GLY A 41 -2.54 -4.16 -4.15
N PHE A 42 -1.31 -3.96 -4.64
CA PHE A 42 -0.22 -4.92 -4.63
C PHE A 42 0.98 -4.34 -3.87
N LYS A 43 1.67 -5.19 -3.11
CA LYS A 43 2.91 -4.83 -2.40
C LYS A 43 4.08 -4.86 -3.40
N THR A 44 4.41 -3.72 -3.97
CA THR A 44 5.48 -3.58 -4.98
C THR A 44 6.87 -3.66 -4.35
N TYR A 45 7.05 -3.01 -3.20
CA TYR A 45 8.29 -3.06 -2.42
C TYR A 45 7.95 -3.20 -0.95
N ASP A 46 8.52 -4.22 -0.30
CA ASP A 46 8.35 -4.46 1.12
C ASP A 46 9.72 -4.50 1.83
N PRO A 47 10.04 -3.47 2.65
CA PRO A 47 11.34 -3.36 3.33
C PRO A 47 11.52 -4.37 4.47
N SER A 48 10.46 -5.08 4.88
CA SER A 48 10.56 -6.11 5.91
C SER A 48 11.32 -7.36 5.45
N TYR A 49 11.45 -7.58 4.14
CA TYR A 49 12.23 -8.68 3.59
C TYR A 49 13.74 -8.41 3.55
N PRO A 50 14.58 -9.46 3.53
CA PRO A 50 16.02 -9.34 3.35
C PRO A 50 16.39 -8.57 2.08
N SER A 51 17.52 -7.87 2.13
CA SER A 51 18.09 -7.15 0.98
C SER A 51 18.29 -8.10 -0.20
N GLY A 52 17.61 -7.84 -1.33
CA GLY A 52 17.58 -8.69 -2.53
C GLY A 52 16.17 -9.20 -2.86
N ASP A 53 15.33 -9.40 -1.85
CA ASP A 53 14.00 -10.01 -1.99
C ASP A 53 12.85 -9.01 -1.77
N ARG A 54 13.15 -7.71 -1.73
CA ARG A 54 12.17 -6.68 -1.34
C ARG A 54 11.21 -6.27 -2.46
N TRP A 55 11.60 -6.42 -3.72
CA TRP A 55 10.80 -6.02 -4.88
C TRP A 55 9.96 -7.18 -5.39
N PHE A 56 8.67 -6.91 -5.63
CA PHE A 56 7.71 -7.81 -6.28
C PHE A 56 7.52 -9.20 -5.64
N LYS A 57 8.03 -9.44 -4.42
CA LYS A 57 7.96 -10.74 -3.74
C LYS A 57 6.53 -11.25 -3.59
N ASP A 58 5.65 -10.35 -3.20
CA ASP A 58 4.22 -10.61 -2.96
C ASP A 58 3.34 -10.00 -4.06
N TYR A 59 3.89 -9.77 -5.26
CA TYR A 59 3.15 -9.16 -6.36
C TYR A 59 2.30 -10.21 -7.09
N ASN A 60 1.25 -10.68 -6.43
CA ASN A 60 0.30 -11.64 -6.97
C ASN A 60 -1.09 -11.42 -6.36
N PHE A 61 -2.11 -11.96 -7.01
CA PHE A 61 -3.50 -11.80 -6.56
C PHE A 61 -3.77 -12.46 -5.19
N GLY A 62 -3.01 -13.49 -4.80
CA GLY A 62 -3.17 -14.12 -3.48
C GLY A 62 -2.73 -13.23 -2.31
N ASN A 63 -1.81 -12.29 -2.57
CA ASN A 63 -1.30 -11.34 -1.58
C ASN A 63 -1.77 -9.90 -1.82
N ALA A 64 -2.67 -9.71 -2.78
CA ALA A 64 -3.26 -8.42 -3.08
C ALA A 64 -4.24 -7.99 -1.99
N VAL A 65 -4.32 -6.70 -1.76
CA VAL A 65 -5.29 -6.07 -0.86
C VAL A 65 -6.48 -5.63 -1.67
N TYR A 66 -7.66 -6.14 -1.30
CA TYR A 66 -8.91 -5.84 -1.97
C TYR A 66 -9.75 -4.88 -1.13
N ASN A 67 -10.26 -3.82 -1.76
CA ASN A 67 -11.18 -2.88 -1.13
C ASN A 67 -12.44 -2.74 -1.99
N ILE A 68 -13.59 -2.87 -1.35
CA ILE A 68 -14.90 -2.69 -2.00
C ILE A 68 -15.62 -1.55 -1.28
N GLY A 69 -16.14 -0.60 -2.05
CA GLY A 69 -16.87 0.54 -1.53
C GLY A 69 -18.21 0.72 -2.24
N ILE A 70 -19.24 1.00 -1.45
CA ILE A 70 -20.57 1.43 -1.92
C ILE A 70 -20.88 2.70 -1.14
N ASN A 71 -21.13 3.81 -1.82
CA ASN A 71 -21.42 5.09 -1.16
C ASN A 71 -22.71 5.73 -1.67
N TYR A 72 -23.47 6.33 -0.74
CA TYR A 72 -24.72 7.06 -0.95
C TYR A 72 -24.64 8.44 -0.24
N PRO A 73 -24.82 9.57 -0.93
CA PRO A 73 -25.06 10.85 -0.26
C PRO A 73 -26.55 10.97 0.09
N PHE A 74 -26.86 11.22 1.37
CA PHE A 74 -28.19 11.65 1.79
C PHE A 74 -28.47 13.10 1.36
#